data_AF-A0AAU8U4V7-F1
#
_entry.id   AF-A0AAU8U4V7-F1
#
_cell.length_a   1.000
_cell.length_b   1.000
_cell.length_c   1.000
_cell.angle_alpha   90.00
_cell.angle_beta   90.00
_cell.angle_gamma   90.00
#
_symmetry.space_group_name_H-M   'P 1'
#
loop_
_entity.id
_entity.type
_entity.pdbx_description
1 polymer ?
#
loop_
_entity_poly.entity_id
_entity_poly.type
_entity_poly.pdbx_seq_one_letter_code
_entity_poly.pdbx_strand_id
1 'polypeptide(L)'
;MKKAFFILFLVLNLSFSKDLVDDFFEEIISSCYLKNYDGLKQMLDENKSIANSQIKGVMALDFVLNLDTLKFDEIKNSKFREILDNLDFKTCKFEILEILTNYDLNISYLVKDTYTPLVTILDNKFLSNKEKIKISQILLKNQTDDFKNISRINSAWQISIVEAAYLKNDLEMFKAYLEMGFVFDDTLLYIMIEPYLKYPKIIDVFSTKKVDKSLLTKMKNDKEFLKELELSHKYSLYFVKFLHSKKIYFDINKISPYLKIYEFMKLINNKKSSDLLQVFILSYFK
;
A
#
# COMPACT_ATOMS: atom_id res chain seq x y z
N MET A 1 34.38 -5.18 -24.62
CA MET A 1 34.98 -3.88 -24.23
C MET A 1 33.99 -2.89 -23.62
N LYS A 2 32.79 -2.64 -24.18
CA LYS A 2 31.81 -1.69 -23.57
C LYS A 2 31.30 -2.08 -22.17
N LYS A 3 30.99 -3.37 -21.93
CA LYS A 3 30.54 -3.89 -20.63
C LYS A 3 31.62 -3.77 -19.53
N ALA A 4 32.85 -4.15 -19.83
CA ALA A 4 33.96 -4.12 -18.87
C ALA A 4 34.34 -2.70 -18.43
N PHE A 5 34.28 -1.72 -19.35
CA PHE A 5 34.58 -0.33 -19.04
C PHE A 5 33.50 0.33 -18.17
N PHE A 6 32.23 -0.05 -18.35
CA PHE A 6 31.11 0.45 -17.55
C PHE A 6 31.10 -0.15 -16.14
N ILE A 7 31.36 -1.47 -16.01
CA ILE A 7 31.57 -2.13 -14.70
C ILE A 7 32.74 -1.46 -13.96
N LEU A 8 33.88 -1.24 -14.64
CA LEU A 8 35.02 -0.57 -14.04
C LEU A 8 34.69 0.86 -13.60
N PHE A 9 33.85 1.59 -14.34
CA PHE A 9 33.45 2.96 -14.01
C PHE A 9 32.36 3.05 -12.92
N LEU A 10 31.44 2.09 -12.85
CA LEU A 10 30.49 1.92 -11.74
C LEU A 10 31.26 1.63 -10.46
N VAL A 11 32.11 0.60 -10.49
CA VAL A 11 33.00 0.26 -9.38
C VAL A 11 33.83 1.49 -8.99
N LEU A 12 34.50 2.17 -9.92
CA LEU A 12 35.38 3.31 -9.57
C LEU A 12 34.67 4.57 -9.03
N ASN A 13 33.39 4.81 -9.33
CA ASN A 13 32.66 5.98 -8.82
C ASN A 13 31.76 5.69 -7.62
N LEU A 14 31.33 4.44 -7.44
CA LEU A 14 30.46 4.06 -6.33
C LEU A 14 31.27 3.45 -5.15
N SER A 15 32.47 2.89 -5.40
CA SER A 15 33.36 2.32 -4.35
C SER A 15 34.02 3.33 -3.40
N PHE A 16 33.45 4.53 -3.26
CA PHE A 16 33.84 5.50 -2.22
C PHE A 16 33.26 5.18 -0.85
N SER A 17 32.64 4.02 -0.69
CA SER A 17 32.26 3.44 0.58
C SER A 17 32.68 1.97 0.64
N LYS A 18 33.35 1.57 1.73
CA LYS A 18 33.70 0.17 2.02
C LYS A 18 32.60 -0.51 2.85
N ASP A 19 31.35 -0.06 2.73
CA ASP A 19 30.23 -0.65 3.43
C ASP A 19 29.48 -1.64 2.52
N LEU A 20 29.26 -2.85 3.03
CA LEU A 20 28.55 -3.97 2.38
C LEU A 20 27.19 -3.58 1.74
N VAL A 21 26.56 -2.51 2.20
CA VAL A 21 25.27 -2.01 1.67
C VAL A 21 25.47 -1.24 0.37
N ASP A 22 26.56 -0.48 0.24
CA ASP A 22 26.87 0.27 -0.97
C ASP A 22 27.31 -0.67 -2.09
N ASP A 23 28.13 -1.68 -1.77
CA ASP A 23 28.46 -2.79 -2.69
C ASP A 23 27.19 -3.50 -3.21
N PHE A 24 26.18 -3.65 -2.35
CA PHE A 24 24.90 -4.27 -2.72
C PHE A 24 24.06 -3.39 -3.67
N PHE A 25 24.05 -2.07 -3.47
CA PHE A 25 23.37 -1.14 -4.39
C PHE A 25 24.07 -1.06 -5.74
N GLU A 26 25.41 -1.10 -5.74
CA GLU A 26 26.21 -1.21 -6.96
C GLU A 26 25.87 -2.47 -7.74
N GLU A 27 25.77 -3.61 -7.05
CA GLU A 27 25.45 -4.89 -7.69
C GLU A 27 24.03 -4.89 -8.24
N ILE A 28 23.06 -4.22 -7.60
CA ILE A 28 21.72 -4.01 -8.14
C ILE A 28 21.77 -3.25 -9.47
N ILE A 29 22.47 -2.11 -9.52
CA ILE A 29 22.57 -1.29 -10.74
C ILE A 29 23.28 -2.07 -11.85
N SER A 30 24.36 -2.77 -11.49
CA SER A 30 25.14 -3.61 -12.40
C SER A 30 24.29 -4.76 -12.96
N SER A 31 23.50 -5.41 -12.11
CA SER A 31 22.57 -6.47 -12.48
C SER A 31 21.52 -5.97 -13.48
N CYS A 32 20.94 -4.80 -13.24
CA CYS A 32 20.01 -4.16 -14.16
C CYS A 32 20.63 -3.90 -15.53
N TYR A 33 21.87 -3.43 -15.56
CA TYR A 33 22.59 -3.14 -16.80
C TYR A 33 22.99 -4.39 -17.58
N LEU A 34 23.51 -5.39 -16.87
CA LEU A 34 24.01 -6.61 -17.49
C LEU A 34 22.90 -7.61 -17.83
N LYS A 35 21.72 -7.46 -17.21
CA LYS A 35 20.63 -8.45 -17.21
C LYS A 35 21.10 -9.82 -16.72
N ASN A 36 21.97 -9.82 -15.72
CA ASN A 36 22.48 -11.00 -15.02
C ASN A 36 22.41 -10.70 -13.53
N TYR A 37 21.84 -11.62 -12.74
CA TYR A 37 21.59 -11.48 -11.32
C TYR A 37 22.35 -12.49 -10.46
N ASP A 38 23.30 -13.23 -11.04
CA ASP A 38 24.04 -14.28 -10.34
C ASP A 38 24.93 -13.69 -9.23
N GLY A 39 25.56 -12.53 -9.48
CA GLY A 39 26.34 -11.80 -8.47
C GLY A 39 25.48 -11.34 -7.30
N LEU A 40 24.32 -10.74 -7.59
CA LEU A 40 23.32 -10.38 -6.59
C LEU A 40 22.88 -11.57 -5.72
N LYS A 41 22.59 -12.73 -6.33
CA LYS A 41 22.22 -13.96 -5.59
C LYS A 41 23.36 -14.45 -4.71
N GLN A 42 24.59 -14.48 -5.25
CA GLN A 42 25.77 -14.88 -4.50
C GLN A 42 25.97 -13.99 -3.26
N MET A 43 25.85 -12.67 -3.41
CA MET A 43 25.96 -11.74 -2.27
C MET A 43 24.90 -12.02 -1.20
N LEU A 44 23.66 -12.34 -1.59
CA LEU A 44 22.57 -12.67 -0.66
C LEU A 44 22.76 -14.04 0.00
N ASP A 45 23.28 -15.03 -0.73
CA ASP A 45 23.63 -16.36 -0.21
C ASP A 45 24.71 -16.27 0.87
N GLU A 46 25.74 -15.46 0.61
CA GLU A 46 26.85 -15.21 1.54
C GLU A 46 26.42 -14.34 2.74
N ASN A 47 25.49 -13.40 2.53
CA ASN A 47 25.10 -12.41 3.53
C ASN A 47 23.57 -12.20 3.59
N LYS A 48 22.83 -13.22 4.05
CA LYS A 48 21.36 -13.16 4.20
C LYS A 48 20.86 -11.95 5.02
N SER A 49 21.70 -11.44 5.92
CA SER A 49 21.43 -10.22 6.70
C SER A 49 21.18 -8.97 5.86
N ILE A 50 21.65 -8.92 4.61
CA ILE A 50 21.35 -7.81 3.70
C ILE A 50 19.85 -7.72 3.40
N ALA A 51 19.17 -8.86 3.23
CA ALA A 51 17.72 -8.90 2.97
C ALA A 51 16.89 -9.00 4.26
N ASN A 52 17.37 -9.72 5.28
CA ASN A 52 16.55 -10.07 6.45
C ASN A 52 16.85 -9.25 7.73
N SER A 53 17.93 -8.45 7.77
CA SER A 53 18.16 -7.55 8.90
C SER A 53 17.22 -6.35 8.82
N GLN A 54 16.79 -5.84 9.98
CA GLN A 54 15.89 -4.69 10.03
C GLN A 54 16.46 -3.49 9.27
N ILE A 55 17.67 -3.01 9.58
CA ILE A 55 18.17 -1.77 8.97
C ILE A 55 18.58 -1.96 7.51
N LYS A 56 19.40 -2.99 7.19
CA LYS A 56 19.93 -3.15 5.82
C LYS A 56 18.85 -3.64 4.85
N GLY A 57 17.96 -4.53 5.30
CA GLY A 57 16.83 -5.00 4.51
C GLY A 57 15.85 -3.88 4.18
N VAL A 58 15.59 -2.98 5.14
CA VAL A 58 14.81 -1.75 4.92
C VAL A 58 15.43 -0.89 3.80
N MET A 59 16.73 -0.64 3.89
CA MET A 59 17.43 0.21 2.91
C MET A 59 17.48 -0.43 1.52
N ALA A 60 17.73 -1.73 1.44
CA ALA A 60 17.70 -2.51 0.20
C ALA A 60 16.33 -2.46 -0.47
N LEU A 61 15.25 -2.73 0.28
CA LEU A 61 13.91 -2.69 -0.28
C LEU A 61 13.49 -1.27 -0.66
N ASP A 62 13.79 -0.26 0.16
CA ASP A 62 13.48 1.14 -0.18
C ASP A 62 14.21 1.58 -1.45
N PHE A 63 15.49 1.24 -1.61
CA PHE A 63 16.24 1.51 -2.83
C PHE A 63 15.58 0.86 -4.05
N VAL A 64 15.27 -0.44 -3.98
CA VAL A 64 14.65 -1.19 -5.08
C VAL A 64 13.27 -0.64 -5.43
N LEU A 65 12.44 -0.29 -4.44
CA LEU A 65 11.11 0.29 -4.66
C LEU A 65 11.16 1.66 -5.33
N ASN A 66 12.25 2.40 -5.18
CA ASN A 66 12.45 3.73 -5.76
C ASN A 66 13.36 3.75 -6.99
N LEU A 67 13.81 2.61 -7.53
CA LEU A 67 14.69 2.53 -8.72
C LEU A 67 14.17 3.32 -9.93
N ASP A 68 12.86 3.30 -10.15
CA ASP A 68 12.15 4.01 -11.21
C ASP A 68 12.09 5.53 -11.02
N THR A 69 12.45 6.01 -9.83
CA THR A 69 12.47 7.43 -9.48
C THR A 69 13.88 8.02 -9.46
N LEU A 70 14.90 7.18 -9.66
CA LEU A 70 16.30 7.62 -9.67
C LEU A 70 16.52 8.63 -10.79
N LYS A 71 16.97 9.82 -10.40
CA LYS A 71 17.39 10.87 -11.32
C LYS A 71 18.91 10.93 -11.33
N PHE A 72 19.48 10.82 -12.50
CA PHE A 72 20.93 10.88 -12.71
C PHE A 72 21.39 12.28 -13.13
N ASP A 73 20.66 13.32 -12.73
CA ASP A 73 20.83 14.71 -13.16
C ASP A 73 22.23 15.26 -12.84
N GLU A 74 22.93 14.69 -11.86
CA GLU A 74 24.29 15.08 -11.45
C GLU A 74 25.40 14.41 -12.28
N ILE A 75 25.09 13.40 -13.10
CA ILE A 75 26.07 12.69 -13.90
C ILE A 75 26.47 13.54 -15.10
N LYS A 76 27.64 14.18 -15.02
CA LYS A 76 28.17 15.06 -16.09
C LYS A 76 28.60 14.31 -17.36
N ASN A 77 28.77 12.98 -17.31
CA ASN A 77 29.17 12.18 -18.47
C ASN A 77 27.94 11.80 -19.33
N SER A 78 27.83 12.40 -20.52
CA SER A 78 26.69 12.23 -21.42
C SER A 78 26.49 10.81 -21.93
N LYS A 79 27.57 10.07 -22.22
CA LYS A 79 27.48 8.66 -22.65
C LYS A 79 26.99 7.74 -21.52
N PHE A 80 27.39 8.04 -20.29
CA PHE A 80 26.97 7.26 -19.14
C PHE A 80 25.50 7.54 -18.79
N ARG A 81 25.10 8.82 -18.85
CA ARG A 81 23.71 9.23 -18.72
C ARG A 81 22.81 8.54 -19.75
N GLU A 82 23.20 8.53 -21.02
CA GLU A 82 22.47 7.85 -22.09
C GLU A 82 22.31 6.34 -21.82
N ILE A 83 23.30 5.68 -21.24
CA ILE A 83 23.19 4.27 -20.87
C ILE A 83 22.16 4.06 -19.75
N LEU A 84 22.21 4.88 -18.70
CA LEU A 84 21.29 4.79 -17.56
C LEU A 84 19.86 5.16 -17.94
N ASP A 85 19.68 6.17 -18.79
CA ASP A 85 18.37 6.59 -19.31
C ASP A 85 17.72 5.50 -20.18
N ASN A 86 18.55 4.62 -20.76
CA ASN A 86 18.09 3.47 -21.56
C ASN A 86 17.90 2.19 -20.73
N LEU A 87 18.15 2.22 -19.41
CA LEU A 87 17.87 1.08 -18.55
C LEU A 87 16.38 0.94 -18.27
N ASP A 88 15.86 -0.26 -18.49
CA ASP A 88 14.51 -0.62 -18.08
C ASP A 88 14.49 -0.96 -16.59
N PHE A 89 14.56 0.08 -15.75
CA PHE A 89 14.49 -0.05 -14.29
C PHE A 89 13.17 -0.67 -13.82
N LYS A 90 12.09 -0.56 -14.59
CA LYS A 90 10.80 -1.18 -14.27
C LYS A 90 10.90 -2.70 -14.34
N THR A 91 11.38 -3.24 -15.46
CA THR A 91 11.59 -4.68 -15.59
C THR A 91 12.62 -5.17 -14.57
N CYS A 92 13.73 -4.44 -14.41
CA CYS A 92 14.76 -4.83 -13.43
C CYS A 92 14.23 -4.90 -11.99
N LYS A 93 13.39 -3.93 -11.59
CA LYS A 93 12.76 -3.91 -10.26
C LYS A 93 12.01 -5.21 -9.95
N PHE A 94 11.24 -5.73 -10.90
CA PHE A 94 10.50 -6.97 -10.69
C PHE A 94 11.42 -8.16 -10.42
N GLU A 95 12.46 -8.33 -11.23
CA GLU A 95 13.43 -9.42 -11.08
C GLU A 95 14.16 -9.35 -9.73
N ILE A 96 14.61 -8.16 -9.33
CA ILE A 96 15.31 -7.98 -8.04
C ILE A 96 14.37 -8.29 -6.88
N LEU A 97 13.12 -7.83 -6.92
CA LEU A 97 12.15 -8.13 -5.86
C LEU A 97 11.83 -9.62 -5.78
N GLU A 98 11.71 -10.31 -6.91
CA GLU A 98 11.54 -11.76 -6.94
C GLU A 98 12.73 -12.49 -6.31
N ILE A 99 13.95 -11.99 -6.51
CA ILE A 99 15.15 -12.52 -5.84
C ILE A 99 15.08 -12.24 -4.35
N LEU A 100 14.95 -10.98 -3.94
CA LEU A 100 14.96 -10.55 -2.53
C LEU A 100 13.93 -11.28 -1.69
N THR A 101 12.72 -11.50 -2.22
CA THR A 101 11.64 -12.19 -1.50
C THR A 101 11.93 -13.66 -1.21
N ASN A 102 12.90 -14.28 -1.89
CA ASN A 102 13.37 -15.65 -1.56
C ASN A 102 14.35 -15.68 -0.36
N TYR A 103 14.75 -14.52 0.17
CA TYR A 103 15.72 -14.39 1.27
C TYR A 103 15.09 -13.80 2.55
N ASP A 104 13.85 -14.17 2.86
CA ASP A 104 13.13 -13.74 4.08
C ASP A 104 13.09 -12.22 4.27
N LEU A 105 12.76 -11.51 3.19
CA LEU A 105 12.64 -10.07 3.19
C LEU A 105 11.59 -9.62 4.22
N ASN A 106 12.03 -8.82 5.19
CA ASN A 106 11.10 -8.19 6.13
C ASN A 106 10.38 -7.03 5.42
N ILE A 107 9.05 -7.14 5.28
CA ILE A 107 8.20 -6.08 4.70
C ILE A 107 7.27 -5.42 5.72
N SER A 108 7.40 -5.76 7.00
CA SER A 108 6.55 -5.27 8.10
C SER A 108 7.07 -3.99 8.76
N TYR A 109 8.19 -3.45 8.26
CA TYR A 109 8.80 -2.24 8.79
C TYR A 109 8.10 -0.97 8.29
N LEU A 110 8.39 0.14 8.96
CA LEU A 110 7.95 1.47 8.54
C LEU A 110 9.05 2.17 7.74
N VAL A 111 8.76 2.46 6.48
CA VAL A 111 9.50 3.42 5.64
C VAL A 111 9.29 4.81 6.25
N LYS A 112 10.38 5.49 6.60
CA LYS A 112 10.38 6.84 7.21
C LYS A 112 9.46 6.95 8.43
N ASP A 113 9.39 5.89 9.25
CA ASP A 113 8.53 5.77 10.44
C ASP A 113 7.03 6.01 10.21
N THR A 114 6.58 6.01 8.94
CA THR A 114 5.25 6.50 8.55
C THR A 114 4.45 5.46 7.76
N TYR A 115 5.07 4.73 6.84
CA TYR A 115 4.36 3.89 5.87
C TYR A 115 4.96 2.49 5.76
N THR A 116 4.16 1.45 5.55
CA THR A 116 4.71 0.15 5.14
C THR A 116 5.12 0.19 3.66
N PRO A 117 5.99 -0.73 3.21
CA PRO A 117 6.36 -0.88 1.80
C PRO A 117 5.16 -0.94 0.84
N LEU A 118 4.04 -1.58 1.23
CA LEU A 118 2.82 -1.65 0.42
C LEU A 118 2.17 -0.28 0.21
N VAL A 119 2.20 0.59 1.22
CA VAL A 119 1.68 1.96 1.10
C VAL A 119 2.60 2.80 0.21
N THR A 120 3.93 2.64 0.33
CA THR A 120 4.88 3.28 -0.58
C THR A 120 4.61 2.92 -2.06
N ILE A 121 4.29 1.66 -2.33
CA ILE A 121 3.92 1.20 -3.68
C ILE A 121 2.61 1.84 -4.15
N LEU A 122 1.60 1.91 -3.28
CA LEU A 122 0.33 2.58 -3.57
C LEU A 122 0.54 4.05 -3.97
N ASP A 123 1.47 4.73 -3.32
CA ASP A 123 1.75 6.17 -3.49
C ASP A 123 2.67 6.48 -4.66
N ASN A 124 3.33 5.48 -5.23
CA ASN A 124 4.24 5.65 -6.34
C ASN A 124 3.46 6.08 -7.61
N LYS A 125 3.80 7.26 -8.15
CA LYS A 125 3.18 7.88 -9.32
C LYS A 125 3.78 7.42 -10.66
N PHE A 126 4.93 6.76 -10.64
CA PHE A 126 5.65 6.26 -11.83
C PHE A 126 5.23 4.83 -12.21
N LEU A 127 4.51 4.16 -11.31
CA LEU A 127 3.94 2.84 -11.52
C LEU A 127 2.44 2.93 -11.87
N SER A 128 2.04 2.19 -12.89
CA SER A 128 0.64 1.87 -13.17
C SER A 128 0.08 0.91 -12.11
N ASN A 129 -1.24 0.85 -11.97
CA ASN A 129 -1.88 -0.08 -11.04
C ASN A 129 -1.53 -1.55 -11.32
N LYS A 130 -1.43 -1.95 -12.60
CA LYS A 130 -0.96 -3.28 -12.98
C LYS A 130 0.43 -3.59 -12.43
N GLU A 131 1.35 -2.63 -12.49
CA GLU A 131 2.70 -2.76 -11.95
C GLU A 131 2.67 -2.83 -10.42
N LYS A 132 1.94 -1.92 -9.76
CA LYS A 132 1.75 -1.91 -8.29
C LYS A 132 1.24 -3.26 -7.79
N ILE A 133 0.20 -3.80 -8.43
CA ILE A 133 -0.38 -5.12 -8.11
C ILE A 133 0.67 -6.21 -8.20
N LYS A 134 1.44 -6.27 -9.29
CA LYS A 134 2.49 -7.29 -9.47
C LYS A 134 3.56 -7.18 -8.38
N ILE A 135 4.02 -5.96 -8.07
CA ILE A 135 5.00 -5.73 -6.99
C ILE A 135 4.44 -6.19 -5.64
N SER A 136 3.21 -5.79 -5.29
CA SER A 136 2.57 -6.21 -4.04
C SER A 136 2.45 -7.72 -3.93
N GLN A 137 2.08 -8.42 -5.01
CA GLN A 137 2.02 -9.87 -5.05
C GLN A 137 3.38 -10.54 -4.82
N ILE A 138 4.45 -10.00 -5.43
CA ILE A 138 5.81 -10.51 -5.23
C ILE A 138 6.19 -10.40 -3.75
N LEU A 139 6.00 -9.21 -3.15
CA LEU A 139 6.34 -8.97 -1.74
C LEU A 139 5.58 -9.91 -0.78
N LEU A 140 4.35 -10.28 -1.12
CA LEU A 140 3.49 -11.12 -0.28
C LEU A 140 3.73 -12.63 -0.46
N LYS A 141 4.46 -13.06 -1.50
CA LYS A 141 4.57 -14.46 -1.92
C LYS A 141 5.02 -15.43 -0.81
N ASN A 142 5.89 -14.96 0.10
CA ASN A 142 6.48 -15.77 1.16
C ASN A 142 6.17 -15.24 2.58
N GLN A 143 5.16 -14.36 2.72
CA GLN A 143 4.81 -13.77 4.00
C GLN A 143 3.78 -14.63 4.71
N THR A 144 4.10 -15.09 5.92
CA THR A 144 3.30 -16.14 6.56
C THR A 144 2.25 -15.62 7.53
N ASP A 145 2.45 -14.61 8.40
CA ASP A 145 1.45 -14.39 9.48
C ASP A 145 1.27 -12.96 10.05
N ASP A 146 1.65 -11.89 9.32
CA ASP A 146 1.43 -10.52 9.84
C ASP A 146 0.78 -9.55 8.85
N PHE A 147 -0.33 -9.98 8.23
CA PHE A 147 -1.13 -9.14 7.34
C PHE A 147 -1.57 -7.82 7.98
N LYS A 148 -1.75 -7.77 9.31
CA LYS A 148 -2.10 -6.55 10.02
C LYS A 148 -0.96 -5.55 10.04
N ASN A 149 0.27 -5.94 10.37
CA ASN A 149 1.36 -4.96 10.43
C ASN A 149 1.85 -4.54 9.04
N ILE A 150 1.87 -5.43 8.04
CA ILE A 150 2.30 -5.08 6.67
C ILE A 150 1.31 -4.15 5.94
N SER A 151 0.05 -4.13 6.37
CA SER A 151 -1.02 -3.35 5.74
C SER A 151 -1.31 -2.01 6.41
N ARG A 152 -0.64 -1.68 7.52
CA ARG A 152 -0.98 -0.48 8.30
C ARG A 152 -0.21 0.75 7.87
N ILE A 153 -0.90 1.88 7.88
CA ILE A 153 -0.30 3.21 7.91
C ILE A 153 -0.13 3.60 9.37
N ASN A 154 1.07 4.06 9.76
CA ASN A 154 1.32 4.61 11.08
C ASN A 154 0.64 5.99 11.18
N SER A 155 -0.65 5.99 11.46
CA SER A 155 -1.52 7.16 11.62
C SER A 155 -2.33 7.01 12.91
N ALA A 156 -2.84 8.11 13.44
CA ALA A 156 -3.65 8.11 14.67
C ALA A 156 -4.89 7.20 14.59
N TRP A 157 -5.34 6.85 13.38
CA TRP A 157 -6.51 6.02 13.11
C TRP A 157 -6.18 4.58 12.68
N GLN A 158 -4.89 4.18 12.62
CA GLN A 158 -4.45 2.86 12.17
C GLN A 158 -5.09 2.39 10.85
N ILE A 159 -5.03 3.22 9.82
CA ILE A 159 -5.61 2.96 8.49
C ILE A 159 -4.93 1.76 7.82
N SER A 160 -5.73 0.81 7.32
CA SER A 160 -5.29 -0.34 6.53
C SER A 160 -5.04 0.01 5.05
N ILE A 161 -4.32 -0.85 4.33
CA ILE A 161 -3.95 -0.62 2.93
C ILE A 161 -5.17 -0.54 1.99
N VAL A 162 -6.24 -1.27 2.30
CA VAL A 162 -7.50 -1.18 1.55
C VAL A 162 -8.18 0.16 1.80
N GLU A 163 -8.19 0.67 3.03
CA GLU A 163 -8.75 1.98 3.34
C GLU A 163 -7.90 3.10 2.73
N ALA A 164 -6.57 2.94 2.70
CA ALA A 164 -5.68 3.86 2.01
C ALA A 164 -5.98 3.97 0.50
N ALA A 165 -6.27 2.84 -0.16
CA ALA A 165 -6.69 2.83 -1.54
C ALA A 165 -8.05 3.52 -1.74
N TYR A 166 -8.99 3.35 -0.81
CA TYR A 166 -10.26 4.08 -0.79
C TYR A 166 -10.05 5.60 -0.68
N LEU A 167 -9.24 6.08 0.27
CA LEU A 167 -8.95 7.50 0.46
C LEU A 167 -8.32 8.15 -0.78
N LYS A 168 -7.57 7.37 -1.56
CA LYS A 168 -6.96 7.82 -2.83
C LYS A 168 -7.89 7.68 -4.03
N ASN A 169 -9.11 7.18 -3.82
CA ASN A 169 -10.05 6.81 -4.87
C ASN A 169 -9.43 5.87 -5.93
N ASP A 170 -8.59 4.94 -5.49
CA ASP A 170 -7.97 3.93 -6.35
C ASP A 170 -8.73 2.60 -6.24
N LEU A 171 -9.84 2.52 -6.99
CA LEU A 171 -10.73 1.36 -6.91
C LEU A 171 -10.04 0.09 -7.40
N GLU A 172 -9.14 0.19 -8.36
CA GLU A 172 -8.43 -0.98 -8.88
C GLU A 172 -7.51 -1.57 -7.81
N MET A 173 -6.72 -0.73 -7.14
CA MET A 173 -5.88 -1.17 -6.03
C MET A 173 -6.71 -1.67 -4.85
N PHE A 174 -7.83 -1.01 -4.54
CA PHE A 174 -8.77 -1.48 -3.50
C PHE A 174 -9.22 -2.92 -3.75
N LYS A 175 -9.66 -3.22 -4.98
CA LYS A 175 -10.07 -4.57 -5.36
C LYS A 175 -8.91 -5.56 -5.27
N ALA A 176 -7.75 -5.17 -5.78
CA ALA A 176 -6.59 -6.05 -5.81
C ALA A 176 -6.12 -6.41 -4.40
N TYR A 177 -6.10 -5.45 -3.46
CA TYR A 177 -5.74 -5.74 -2.08
C TYR A 177 -6.75 -6.66 -1.37
N LEU A 178 -8.05 -6.51 -1.64
CA LEU A 178 -9.03 -7.49 -1.17
C LEU A 178 -8.76 -8.90 -1.71
N GLU A 179 -8.46 -9.03 -3.00
CA GLU A 179 -8.08 -10.31 -3.62
C GLU A 179 -6.77 -10.89 -3.05
N MET A 180 -5.86 -10.04 -2.55
CA MET A 180 -4.64 -10.43 -1.84
C MET A 180 -4.90 -10.83 -0.37
N GLY A 181 -6.14 -10.80 0.10
CA GLY A 181 -6.51 -11.25 1.45
C GLY A 181 -6.55 -10.15 2.51
N PHE A 182 -6.38 -8.87 2.15
CA PHE A 182 -6.50 -7.75 3.09
C PHE A 182 -7.97 -7.43 3.42
N VAL A 183 -8.60 -8.31 4.19
CA VAL A 183 -10.00 -8.19 4.60
C VAL A 183 -10.08 -7.97 6.10
N PHE A 184 -10.35 -6.73 6.49
CA PHE A 184 -10.45 -6.35 7.90
C PHE A 184 -11.91 -6.12 8.31
N ASP A 185 -12.19 -6.42 9.57
CA ASP A 185 -13.51 -6.36 10.18
C ASP A 185 -13.99 -4.93 10.44
N ASP A 186 -13.14 -3.93 10.32
CA ASP A 186 -13.42 -2.50 10.47
C ASP A 186 -13.45 -1.73 9.14
N THR A 187 -13.03 -2.34 8.03
CA THR A 187 -12.97 -1.67 6.71
C THR A 187 -14.29 -1.04 6.28
N LEU A 188 -15.40 -1.77 6.42
CA LEU A 188 -16.71 -1.24 6.03
C LEU A 188 -17.15 -0.08 6.95
N LEU A 189 -16.88 -0.22 8.24
CA LEU A 189 -17.16 0.78 9.25
C LEU A 189 -16.40 2.08 8.95
N TYR A 190 -15.11 1.98 8.65
CA TYR A 190 -14.27 3.12 8.28
C TYR A 190 -14.80 3.83 7.03
N ILE A 191 -14.97 3.11 5.92
CA ILE A 191 -15.42 3.69 4.64
C ILE A 191 -16.75 4.43 4.82
N MET A 192 -17.66 3.90 5.62
CA MET A 192 -18.98 4.51 5.83
C MET A 192 -18.94 5.74 6.75
N ILE A 193 -18.03 5.80 7.73
CA ILE A 193 -17.92 6.95 8.64
C ILE A 193 -17.06 8.06 8.04
N GLU A 194 -16.06 7.73 7.23
CA GLU A 194 -15.02 8.67 6.79
C GLU A 194 -15.55 10.01 6.25
N PRO A 195 -16.56 10.06 5.34
CA PRO A 195 -17.10 11.34 4.86
C PRO A 195 -17.66 12.25 5.96
N TYR A 196 -18.12 11.66 7.07
CA TYR A 196 -18.71 12.38 8.19
C TYR A 196 -17.66 13.04 9.09
N LEU A 197 -16.39 12.62 9.02
CA LEU A 197 -15.32 13.17 9.85
C LEU A 197 -15.03 14.64 9.57
N LYS A 198 -15.37 15.13 8.36
CA LYS A 198 -15.36 16.56 8.00
C LYS A 198 -16.26 17.42 8.90
N TYR A 199 -17.23 16.81 9.57
CA TYR A 199 -18.19 17.47 10.45
C TYR A 199 -18.03 17.00 11.90
N PRO A 200 -17.07 17.50 12.69
CA PRO A 200 -16.82 17.01 14.06
C PRO A 200 -18.07 16.94 14.96
N LYS A 201 -18.99 17.90 14.82
CA LYS A 201 -20.28 17.91 15.56
C LYS A 201 -21.23 16.76 15.20
N ILE A 202 -21.07 16.14 14.03
CA ILE A 202 -21.83 14.94 13.66
C ILE A 202 -21.27 13.69 14.37
N ILE A 203 -20.00 13.74 14.82
CA ILE A 203 -19.41 12.67 15.61
C ILE A 203 -20.03 12.68 17.03
N ASP A 204 -20.30 13.87 17.58
CA ASP A 204 -21.00 14.01 18.87
C ASP A 204 -22.41 13.39 18.84
N VAL A 205 -23.02 13.24 17.67
CA VAL A 205 -24.30 12.52 17.47
C VAL A 205 -24.16 11.01 17.68
N PHE A 206 -22.97 10.42 17.53
CA PHE A 206 -22.75 9.03 17.98
C PHE A 206 -22.92 8.88 19.50
N SER A 207 -22.73 9.96 20.26
CA SER A 207 -22.86 10.00 21.72
C SER A 207 -24.19 10.61 22.20
N THR A 208 -24.97 11.27 21.33
CA THR A 208 -26.20 11.98 21.68
C THR A 208 -27.35 11.64 20.73
N LYS A 209 -28.60 11.59 21.23
CA LYS A 209 -29.78 11.26 20.39
C LYS A 209 -30.35 12.46 19.59
N LYS A 210 -29.71 13.64 19.62
CA LYS A 210 -30.26 14.85 18.99
C LYS A 210 -29.30 15.39 17.95
N VAL A 211 -29.75 15.41 16.70
CA VAL A 211 -29.00 16.02 15.58
C VAL A 211 -29.41 17.47 15.41
N ASP A 212 -28.41 18.34 15.27
CA ASP A 212 -28.62 19.72 14.87
C ASP A 212 -29.17 19.78 13.43
N LYS A 213 -30.42 20.26 13.29
CA LYS A 213 -31.09 20.39 11.98
C LYS A 213 -30.35 21.32 11.04
N SER A 214 -29.66 22.34 11.57
CA SER A 214 -28.88 23.28 10.76
C SER A 214 -27.68 22.59 10.13
N LEU A 215 -27.02 21.70 10.88
CA LEU A 215 -25.92 20.86 10.41
C LEU A 215 -26.37 19.90 9.31
N LEU A 216 -27.50 19.20 9.50
CA LEU A 216 -28.07 18.33 8.46
C LEU A 216 -28.39 19.08 7.17
N THR A 217 -28.92 20.30 7.30
CA THR A 217 -29.22 21.14 6.14
C THR A 217 -27.94 21.56 5.43
N LYS A 218 -26.89 21.91 6.17
CA LYS A 218 -25.56 22.23 5.60
C LYS A 218 -25.00 21.03 4.83
N MET A 219 -25.00 19.85 5.42
CA MET A 219 -24.51 18.60 4.80
C MET A 219 -25.25 18.27 3.51
N LYS A 220 -26.59 18.40 3.50
CA LYS A 220 -27.41 18.17 2.30
C LYS A 220 -27.09 19.10 1.13
N ASN A 221 -26.49 20.26 1.40
CA ASN A 221 -26.16 21.25 0.39
C ASN A 221 -24.65 21.28 0.06
N ASP A 222 -23.81 20.53 0.80
CA ASP A 222 -22.38 20.43 0.54
C ASP A 222 -22.11 19.43 -0.61
N LYS A 223 -21.82 19.97 -1.79
CA LYS A 223 -21.56 19.17 -3.00
C LYS A 223 -20.34 18.25 -2.87
N GLU A 224 -19.31 18.67 -2.12
CA GLU A 224 -18.10 17.86 -1.94
C GLU A 224 -18.40 16.66 -1.06
N PHE A 225 -19.06 16.91 0.08
CA PHE A 225 -19.51 15.85 0.97
C PHE A 225 -20.47 14.86 0.29
N LEU A 226 -21.40 15.33 -0.55
CA LEU A 226 -22.29 14.43 -1.29
C LEU A 226 -21.54 13.53 -2.28
N LYS A 227 -20.47 14.02 -2.90
CA LYS A 227 -19.59 13.20 -3.76
C LYS A 227 -18.83 12.15 -2.95
N GLU A 228 -18.31 12.54 -1.79
CA GLU A 228 -17.64 11.63 -0.85
C GLU A 228 -18.61 10.54 -0.35
N LEU A 229 -19.87 10.88 -0.06
CA LEU A 229 -20.90 9.89 0.31
C LEU A 229 -21.20 8.90 -0.82
N GLU A 230 -21.30 9.37 -2.06
CA GLU A 230 -21.50 8.49 -3.22
C GLU A 230 -20.30 7.56 -3.42
N LEU A 231 -19.09 8.09 -3.26
CA LEU A 231 -17.86 7.34 -3.32
C LEU A 231 -17.80 6.26 -2.23
N SER A 232 -18.03 6.66 -0.97
CA SER A 232 -18.12 5.76 0.18
C SER A 232 -19.13 4.63 -0.07
N HIS A 233 -20.32 4.94 -0.59
CA HIS A 233 -21.32 3.93 -0.91
C HIS A 233 -20.85 2.96 -2.00
N LYS A 234 -20.19 3.46 -3.05
CA LYS A 234 -19.64 2.63 -4.14
C LYS A 234 -18.63 1.60 -3.61
N TYR A 235 -17.70 2.03 -2.75
CA TYR A 235 -16.69 1.14 -2.16
C TYR A 235 -17.31 0.18 -1.14
N SER A 236 -18.21 0.66 -0.29
CA SER A 236 -18.96 -0.16 0.65
C SER A 236 -19.73 -1.28 -0.05
N LEU A 237 -20.44 -0.96 -1.13
CA LEU A 237 -21.17 -1.95 -1.92
C LEU A 237 -20.23 -2.98 -2.56
N TYR A 238 -19.07 -2.55 -3.05
CA TYR A 238 -18.09 -3.48 -3.59
C TYR A 238 -17.57 -4.42 -2.51
N PHE A 239 -17.19 -3.90 -1.34
CA PHE A 239 -16.70 -4.70 -0.23
C PHE A 239 -17.72 -5.78 0.19
N VAL A 240 -18.99 -5.40 0.37
CA VAL A 240 -20.05 -6.37 0.71
C VAL A 240 -20.23 -7.42 -0.40
N LYS A 241 -20.19 -7.04 -1.68
CA LYS A 241 -20.23 -8.00 -2.80
C LYS A 241 -19.01 -8.93 -2.82
N PHE A 242 -17.83 -8.42 -2.50
CA PHE A 242 -16.61 -9.21 -2.42
C PHE A 242 -16.74 -10.27 -1.32
N LEU A 243 -17.14 -9.88 -0.10
CA LEU A 243 -17.39 -10.81 1.00
C LEU A 243 -18.39 -11.90 0.62
N HIS A 244 -19.47 -11.53 -0.09
CA HIS A 244 -20.44 -12.47 -0.63
C HIS A 244 -19.76 -13.51 -1.54
N SER A 245 -19.01 -13.03 -2.53
CA SER A 245 -18.36 -13.87 -3.54
C SER A 245 -17.34 -14.84 -2.95
N LYS A 246 -16.66 -14.42 -1.87
CA LYS A 246 -15.63 -15.21 -1.18
C LYS A 246 -16.18 -16.00 0.02
N LYS A 247 -17.46 -15.85 0.36
CA LYS A 247 -18.12 -16.44 1.55
C LYS A 247 -17.35 -16.13 2.85
N ILE A 248 -16.89 -14.89 2.99
CA ILE A 248 -16.18 -14.43 4.18
C ILE A 248 -17.21 -13.95 5.21
N TYR A 249 -17.03 -14.36 6.46
CA TYR A 249 -17.87 -14.00 7.61
C TYR A 249 -17.01 -13.44 8.74
N PHE A 250 -17.60 -12.58 9.55
CA PHE A 250 -16.98 -12.00 10.74
C PHE A 250 -17.62 -12.57 12.01
N ASP A 251 -16.84 -12.58 13.09
CA ASP A 251 -17.27 -12.99 14.43
C ASP A 251 -18.46 -12.15 14.90
N ILE A 252 -19.57 -12.81 15.25
CA ILE A 252 -20.79 -12.20 15.78
C ILE A 252 -20.55 -11.20 16.92
N ASN A 253 -19.51 -11.38 17.73
CA ASN A 253 -19.18 -10.48 18.83
C ASN A 253 -18.76 -9.08 18.36
N LYS A 254 -18.42 -8.94 17.08
CA LYS A 254 -18.01 -7.67 16.45
C LYS A 254 -19.17 -6.90 15.83
N ILE A 255 -20.42 -7.34 16.01
CA ILE A 255 -21.61 -6.71 15.43
C ILE A 255 -21.97 -5.36 16.06
N SER A 256 -21.60 -5.12 17.32
CA SER A 256 -22.04 -3.95 18.10
C SER A 256 -21.70 -2.59 17.45
N PRO A 257 -20.46 -2.34 16.99
CA PRO A 257 -20.13 -1.08 16.29
C PRO A 257 -21.00 -0.85 15.05
N TYR A 258 -21.33 -1.91 14.31
CA TYR A 258 -22.15 -1.82 13.11
C TYR A 258 -23.61 -1.48 13.39
N LEU A 259 -24.18 -2.00 14.48
CA LEU A 259 -25.52 -1.62 14.93
C LEU A 259 -25.59 -0.13 15.31
N LYS A 260 -24.55 0.40 15.96
CA LYS A 260 -24.47 1.83 16.31
C LYS A 260 -24.45 2.71 15.05
N ILE A 261 -23.66 2.33 14.04
CA ILE A 261 -23.59 3.08 12.78
C ILE A 261 -24.89 2.96 12.00
N TYR A 262 -25.53 1.79 12.00
CA TYR A 262 -26.83 1.62 11.36
C TYR A 262 -27.87 2.62 11.92
N GLU A 263 -27.96 2.74 13.24
CA GLU A 263 -28.85 3.72 13.87
C GLU A 263 -28.44 5.17 13.59
N PHE A 264 -27.13 5.45 13.56
CA PHE A 264 -26.63 6.76 13.13
C PHE A 264 -27.07 7.10 11.71
N MET A 265 -26.86 6.20 10.74
CA MET A 265 -27.21 6.40 9.33
C MET A 265 -28.71 6.66 9.15
N LYS A 266 -29.56 5.98 9.93
CA LYS A 266 -31.01 6.26 9.97
C LYS A 266 -31.30 7.66 10.50
N LEU A 267 -30.66 8.05 11.59
CA LEU A 267 -30.87 9.33 12.25
C LEU A 267 -30.52 10.53 11.33
N ILE A 268 -29.47 10.40 10.52
CA ILE A 268 -29.08 11.42 9.54
C ILE A 268 -29.78 11.27 8.17
N ASN A 269 -30.72 10.33 8.05
CA ASN A 269 -31.48 10.02 6.84
C ASN A 269 -30.61 9.59 5.63
N ASN A 270 -29.51 8.88 5.87
CA ASN A 270 -28.74 8.21 4.82
C ASN A 270 -29.25 6.79 4.57
N LYS A 271 -30.36 6.70 3.82
CA LYS A 271 -31.03 5.43 3.54
C LYS A 271 -30.16 4.41 2.81
N LYS A 272 -29.35 4.84 1.83
CA LYS A 272 -28.51 3.93 1.03
C LYS A 272 -27.50 3.18 1.91
N SER A 273 -26.85 3.89 2.84
CA SER A 273 -25.90 3.27 3.76
C SER A 273 -26.60 2.44 4.85
N SER A 274 -27.74 2.89 5.37
CA SER A 274 -28.49 2.11 6.37
C SER A 274 -28.99 0.78 5.81
N ASP A 275 -29.52 0.77 4.57
CA ASP A 275 -30.03 -0.45 3.94
C ASP A 275 -28.88 -1.45 3.68
N LEU A 276 -27.73 -0.94 3.21
CA LEU A 276 -26.54 -1.76 3.01
C LEU A 276 -25.99 -2.33 4.32
N LEU A 277 -25.96 -1.54 5.40
CA LEU A 277 -25.57 -1.99 6.73
C LEU A 277 -26.49 -3.08 7.25
N GLN A 278 -27.81 -2.93 7.06
CA GLN A 278 -28.76 -3.96 7.48
C GLN A 278 -28.48 -5.29 6.79
N VAL A 279 -28.26 -5.29 5.46
CA VAL A 279 -27.88 -6.49 4.71
C VAL A 279 -26.56 -7.05 5.24
N PHE A 280 -25.58 -6.19 5.48
CA PHE A 280 -24.27 -6.59 5.97
C PHE A 280 -24.35 -7.30 7.33
N ILE A 281 -25.02 -6.65 8.29
CA ILE A 281 -25.21 -7.11 9.67
C ILE A 281 -25.90 -8.47 9.69
N LEU A 282 -26.99 -8.64 8.93
CA LEU A 282 -27.77 -9.88 8.93
C LEU A 282 -27.07 -11.05 8.20
N SER A 283 -26.19 -10.75 7.24
CA SER A 283 -25.67 -11.78 6.33
C SER A 283 -24.24 -12.22 6.62
N TYR A 284 -23.42 -11.36 7.24
CA TYR A 284 -21.98 -11.58 7.36
C TYR A 284 -21.44 -11.71 8.78
N PHE A 285 -22.28 -11.63 9.81
CA PHE A 285 -21.89 -11.98 11.18
C PHE A 285 -22.42 -13.37 11.54
N LYS A 286 -21.52 -14.25 12.02
CA LYS A 286 -21.83 -15.63 12.42
C LYS A 286 -21.11 -16.03 13.69
#